data_AF-A0A377I3Y0-F1
#
_entry.id   AF-A0A377I3Y0-F1
#
_cell.length_a   1.000
_cell.length_b   1.000
_cell.length_c   1.000
_cell.angle_alpha   90.00
_cell.angle_beta   90.00
_cell.angle_gamma   90.00
#
_symmetry.space_group_name_H-M   'P 1'
#
loop_
_entity.id
_entity.type
_entity.pdbx_description
1 polymer ?
#
loop_
_entity_poly.entity_id
_entity_poly.type
_entity_poly.pdbx_seq_one_letter_code
_entity_poly.pdbx_strand_id
1 'polypeptide(L)'
;MAELTLKQEHFVKAYIETGNASEAYRIAYDADKMKAETIHRKANELISNGKITARIEEMQKEHQERHKITVDNLVDQLEEAYSLPKRTATLTQ
;
A
#
# COMPACT_ATOMS: atom_id res chain seq x y z
N MET A 1 -17.49 -12.28 10.91
CA MET A 1 -16.35 -11.82 10.10
C MET A 1 -15.66 -13.08 9.59
N ALA A 2 -15.68 -13.32 8.28
CA ALA A 2 -15.20 -14.59 7.73
C ALA A 2 -13.69 -14.74 8.01
N GLU A 3 -13.30 -15.76 8.77
CA GLU A 3 -11.90 -16.01 9.17
C GLU A 3 -11.02 -16.22 7.93
N LEU A 4 -10.26 -15.19 7.55
CA LEU A 4 -9.06 -15.38 6.77
C LEU A 4 -8.04 -16.09 7.65
N THR A 5 -7.29 -17.02 7.05
CA THR A 5 -6.15 -17.62 7.74
C THR A 5 -5.07 -16.57 7.99
N LEU A 6 -4.22 -16.79 9.00
CA LEU A 6 -3.09 -15.90 9.31
C LEU A 6 -2.20 -15.61 8.07
N LYS A 7 -2.03 -16.58 7.18
CA LYS A 7 -1.27 -16.42 5.93
C LYS A 7 -1.98 -15.53 4.92
N GLN A 8 -3.30 -15.61 4.83
CA GLN A 8 -4.09 -14.74 3.95
C GLN A 8 -4.13 -13.30 4.48
N GLU A 9 -4.27 -13.11 5.79
CA GLU A 9 -4.15 -11.78 6.40
C GLU A 9 -2.76 -11.19 6.16
N HIS A 10 -1.70 -11.99 6.29
CA HIS A 10 -0.34 -11.55 5.98
C HIS A 10 -0.19 -11.16 4.50
N PHE A 11 -0.78 -11.94 3.58
CA PHE A 11 -0.82 -11.62 2.16
C PHE A 11 -1.52 -10.28 1.89
N VAL A 12 -2.68 -10.04 2.51
CA VAL A 12 -3.41 -8.77 2.36
C VAL A 12 -2.54 -7.59 2.81
N LYS A 13 -1.91 -7.68 4.00
CA LYS A 13 -1.03 -6.62 4.50
C LYS A 13 0.14 -6.35 3.56
N ALA A 14 0.85 -7.40 3.15
CA ALA A 14 1.97 -7.27 2.22
C ALA A 14 1.53 -6.72 0.85
N TYR A 15 0.31 -7.02 0.39
CA TYR A 15 -0.22 -6.48 -0.86
C TYR A 15 -0.54 -4.98 -0.76
N ILE A 16 -1.09 -4.53 0.37
CA ILE A 16 -1.31 -3.09 0.62
C ILE A 16 0.02 -2.32 0.67
N GLU A 17 1.07 -2.91 1.26
CA GLU A 17 2.38 -2.26 1.39
C GLU A 17 3.17 -2.24 0.06
N THR A 18 3.14 -3.33 -0.70
CA THR A 18 3.95 -3.47 -1.93
C THR A 18 3.21 -3.09 -3.21
N GLY A 19 1.88 -3.15 -3.21
CA GLY A 19 1.06 -3.01 -4.42
C GLY A 19 1.23 -4.15 -5.45
N ASN A 20 2.01 -5.20 -5.12
CA ASN A 20 2.35 -6.28 -6.03
C ASN A 20 1.94 -7.64 -5.47
N ALA A 21 1.00 -8.30 -6.15
CA ALA A 21 0.46 -9.60 -5.77
C ALA A 21 1.55 -10.69 -5.64
N SER A 22 2.52 -10.68 -6.56
CA SER A 22 3.56 -11.71 -6.59
C SER A 22 4.61 -11.51 -5.50
N GLU A 23 4.91 -10.26 -5.13
CA GLU A 23 5.78 -9.97 -3.98
C GLU A 23 5.06 -10.23 -2.66
N ALA A 24 3.80 -9.81 -2.54
CA ALA A 24 2.97 -10.12 -1.38
C ALA A 24 2.86 -11.63 -1.12
N TYR A 25 2.73 -12.45 -2.18
CA TYR A 25 2.72 -13.90 -2.06
C TYR A 25 4.05 -14.46 -1.58
N ARG A 26 5.18 -13.92 -2.06
CA ARG A 26 6.51 -14.33 -1.61
C ARG A 26 6.71 -14.08 -0.12
N ILE A 27 6.35 -12.88 0.33
CA ILE A 27 6.44 -12.47 1.74
C ILE A 27 5.52 -13.31 2.62
N ALA A 28 4.28 -13.56 2.18
CA ALA A 28 3.28 -14.23 3.01
C ALA A 28 3.44 -15.75 3.11
N TYR A 29 4.05 -16.38 2.11
CA TYR A 29 4.17 -17.84 2.00
C TYR A 29 5.61 -18.35 1.94
N ASP A 30 6.61 -17.49 2.15
CA ASP A 30 8.05 -17.81 2.06
C ASP A 30 8.38 -18.53 0.73
N ALA A 31 7.83 -18.00 -0.36
CA ALA A 31 7.79 -18.69 -1.65
C ALA A 31 9.05 -18.44 -2.53
N ASP A 32 10.16 -17.97 -1.96
CA ASP A 32 11.38 -17.60 -2.71
C ASP A 32 12.01 -18.75 -3.51
N LYS A 33 11.76 -20.00 -3.10
CA LYS A 33 12.23 -21.19 -3.81
C LYS A 33 11.30 -21.65 -4.94
N MET A 34 10.16 -20.99 -5.13
CA MET A 34 9.19 -21.33 -6.17
C MET A 34 9.48 -20.60 -7.48
N LYS A 35 9.05 -21.19 -8.61
CA LYS A 35 9.11 -20.51 -9.91
C LYS A 35 8.21 -19.28 -9.91
N ALA A 36 8.69 -18.20 -10.53
CA ALA A 36 7.95 -16.93 -10.65
C ALA A 36 6.55 -17.11 -11.27
N GLU A 37 6.43 -17.96 -12.29
CA GLU A 37 5.14 -18.25 -12.94
C GLU A 37 4.13 -18.89 -11.97
N THR A 38 4.59 -19.80 -11.10
CA THR A 38 3.73 -20.43 -10.09
C THR A 38 3.30 -19.44 -9.03
N ILE A 39 4.21 -18.56 -8.59
CA ILE A 39 3.91 -17.47 -7.66
C ILE A 39 2.84 -16.56 -8.26
N HIS A 40 3.03 -16.11 -9.50
CA HIS A 40 2.09 -15.23 -10.19
C HIS A 40 0.68 -15.85 -10.32
N ARG A 41 0.59 -17.13 -10.72
CA ARG A 41 -0.69 -17.83 -10.80
C ARG A 41 -1.39 -17.91 -9.44
N LYS A 42 -0.67 -18.34 -8.40
CA LYS A 42 -1.24 -18.48 -7.04
C LYS A 42 -1.63 -17.14 -6.43
N ALA A 43 -0.85 -16.10 -6.67
CA ALA A 43 -1.16 -14.75 -6.22
C ALA A 43 -2.45 -14.23 -6.87
N ASN A 44 -2.62 -14.44 -8.18
CA ASN A 44 -3.85 -14.08 -8.90
C ASN A 44 -5.07 -14.88 -8.40
N GLU A 45 -4.89 -16.17 -8.09
CA GLU A 45 -5.96 -16.99 -7.49
C GLU A 45 -6.38 -16.46 -6.11
N LEU A 46 -5.42 -15.99 -5.30
CA LEU A 46 -5.71 -15.36 -4.00
C LEU A 46 -6.43 -14.02 -4.14
N ILE A 47 -6.02 -13.16 -5.07
CA ILE A 47 -6.70 -11.87 -5.29
C ILE A 47 -8.10 -12.06 -5.87
N SER A 48 -8.30 -13.09 -6.70
CA SER A 48 -9.61 -13.44 -7.25
C SER A 48 -10.55 -14.06 -6.20
N ASN A 49 -10.03 -14.41 -5.02
CA ASN A 49 -10.86 -14.91 -3.93
C ASN A 49 -11.61 -13.74 -3.29
N GLY A 50 -12.93 -13.71 -3.48
CA GLY A 50 -13.77 -12.60 -3.01
C GLY A 50 -13.65 -12.27 -1.51
N LYS A 51 -13.24 -13.23 -0.67
CA LYS A 51 -12.97 -12.95 0.76
C LYS A 51 -11.72 -12.08 0.95
N ILE A 52 -10.68 -12.35 0.17
CA ILE A 52 -9.42 -11.60 0.21
C ILE A 52 -9.63 -10.23 -0.43
N THR A 53 -10.34 -10.17 -1.56
CA THR A 53 -10.70 -8.90 -2.21
C THR A 53 -11.46 -7.99 -1.25
N ALA A 54 -12.50 -8.50 -0.58
CA ALA A 54 -13.28 -7.73 0.39
C ALA A 54 -12.41 -7.22 1.56
N ARG A 55 -11.45 -8.03 2.03
CA ARG A 55 -10.53 -7.62 3.10
C ARG A 55 -9.55 -6.53 2.64
N ILE A 56 -9.06 -6.61 1.41
CA ILE A 56 -8.21 -5.57 0.80
C ILE A 56 -9.01 -4.26 0.72
N GLU A 57 -10.24 -4.29 0.22
CA GLU A 57 -11.10 -3.11 0.11
C GLU A 57 -11.41 -2.49 1.48
N GLU A 58 -11.72 -3.30 2.48
CA GLU A 58 -11.95 -2.85 3.86
C GLU A 58 -10.70 -2.14 4.41
N MET A 59 -9.52 -2.75 4.26
CA MET A 59 -8.26 -2.18 4.74
C MET A 59 -7.86 -0.92 3.97
N GLN A 60 -8.12 -0.87 2.65
CA GLN A 60 -7.93 0.35 1.85
C GLN A 60 -8.86 1.46 2.30
N LYS A 61 -10.12 1.15 2.61
CA LYS A 61 -11.08 2.12 3.11
C LYS A 61 -10.66 2.65 4.49
N GLU A 62 -10.24 1.78 5.40
CA GLU A 62 -9.66 2.19 6.69
C GLU A 62 -8.43 3.10 6.51
N HIS A 63 -7.53 2.74 5.59
CA HIS A 63 -6.37 3.56 5.25
C HIS A 63 -6.78 4.90 4.64
N GLN A 64 -7.75 4.92 3.73
CA GLN A 64 -8.28 6.13 3.14
C GLN A 64 -8.94 7.02 4.19
N GLU A 65 -9.75 6.50 5.10
CA GLU A 65 -10.36 7.29 6.17
C GLU A 65 -9.29 7.91 7.09
N ARG A 66 -8.21 7.18 7.38
CA ARG A 66 -7.06 7.71 8.13
C ARG A 66 -6.23 8.73 7.34
N HIS A 67 -5.99 8.49 6.05
CA HIS A 67 -5.10 9.30 5.21
C HIS A 67 -5.79 10.42 4.44
N LYS A 68 -7.12 10.43 4.30
CA LYS A 68 -7.86 11.59 3.82
C LYS A 68 -7.65 12.80 4.74
N ILE A 69 -7.32 12.54 6.01
CA ILE A 69 -6.82 13.54 6.94
C ILE A 69 -5.36 13.89 6.62
N THR A 70 -4.48 12.94 6.30
CA THR A 70 -3.03 13.18 6.10
C THR A 70 -2.64 13.72 4.72
N VAL A 71 -3.32 13.36 3.63
CA VAL A 71 -3.00 13.77 2.25
C VAL A 71 -3.41 15.22 2.01
N ASP A 72 -4.59 15.64 2.50
CA ASP A 72 -4.98 17.06 2.50
C ASP A 72 -3.96 17.88 3.32
N ASN A 73 -3.54 17.38 4.50
CA ASN A 73 -2.49 18.02 5.30
C ASN A 73 -1.10 18.07 4.61
N LEU A 74 -0.76 17.11 3.74
CA LEU A 74 0.51 17.10 2.99
C LEU A 74 0.47 18.07 1.81
N VAL A 75 -0.69 18.20 1.14
CA VAL A 75 -0.91 19.21 0.10
C VAL A 75 -0.88 20.62 0.72
N ASP A 76 -1.51 20.81 1.88
CA ASP A 76 -1.47 22.07 2.61
C ASP A 76 -0.05 22.46 3.03
N GLN A 77 0.76 21.52 3.56
CA GLN A 77 2.16 21.78 3.92
C GLN A 77 3.05 22.06 2.70
N LEU A 78 2.79 21.40 1.56
CA LEU A 78 3.51 21.68 0.31
C LEU A 78 3.13 23.05 -0.24
N GLU A 79 1.85 23.41 -0.28
CA GLU A 79 1.39 24.74 -0.69
C GLU A 79 1.98 25.85 0.21
N GLU A 80 2.03 25.62 1.53
CA GLU A 80 2.65 26.58 2.47
C GLU A 80 4.15 26.77 2.18
N ALA A 81 4.88 25.70 1.84
CA ALA A 81 6.29 25.79 1.43
C ALA A 81 6.52 26.51 0.09
N TYR A 82 5.56 26.44 -0.85
CA TYR A 82 5.60 27.21 -2.10
C TYR A 82 5.07 28.64 -1.95
N SER A 83 4.29 28.94 -0.90
CA SER A 83 3.74 30.27 -0.61
C SER A 83 4.74 31.21 0.06
N LEU A 84 5.83 30.70 0.63
CA LEU A 84 6.92 31.55 1.12
C LEU A 84 7.60 32.22 -0.08
N PRO A 85 7.55 33.56 -0.21
CA PRO A 85 8.31 34.23 -1.26
C PRO A 85 9.77 33.87 -1.03
N LYS A 86 10.42 33.28 -2.05
CA LYS A 86 11.86 33.04 -2.08
C LYS A 86 12.53 34.36 -1.72
N ARG A 87 12.90 34.54 -0.45
CA ARG A 87 13.63 35.72 0.01
C ARG A 87 14.94 35.68 -0.73
N THR A 88 14.98 36.56 -1.70
CA THR A 88 16.02 36.77 -2.67
C THR A 88 17.36 36.83 -1.94
N ALA A 89 18.31 36.01 -2.41
CA ALA A 89 19.71 36.27 -2.18
C ALA A 89 20.00 37.67 -2.74
N THR A 90 19.98 38.66 -1.84
CA THR A 90 20.44 40.02 -2.13
C THR A 90 21.80 40.15 -1.47
N LEU A 91 22.79 40.44 -2.31
CA LEU A 91 24.19 40.75 -2.01
C LEU A 91 24.35 41.79 -0.90
N THR A 92 25.59 41.89 -0.39
CA THR A 92 26.34 43.06 0.16
C THR A 92 26.75 42.83 1.63
N GLN A 93 28.02 42.86 2.07
CA GLN A 93 29.28 43.49 1.57
C GLN A 93 30.42 42.48 1.46
#